data_AF-A0A2E1MNF8-F1
#
_entry.id   AF-A0A2E1MNF8-F1
#
_cell.length_a   1.000
_cell.length_b   1.000
_cell.length_c   1.000
_cell.angle_alpha   90.00
_cell.angle_beta   90.00
_cell.angle_gamma   90.00
#
_symmetry.space_group_name_H-M   'P 1'
#
loop_
_entity.id
_entity.type
_entity.pdbx_description
1 polymer ?
#
loop_
_entity_poly.entity_id
_entity_poly.type
_entity_poly.pdbx_seq_one_letter_code
_entity_poly.pdbx_strand_id
1 'polypeptide(L)'
;KQEAEILEAERIAKEEAERKAQQEAYRAENKAKLEAERKAQQEAEMLEAERIAKEKAERKAKLEAEILEAERIAKEEAERIAKEEAERFEFLTSKYGRAVSGAYKSKLVAIGMPISLVEEIKGQGHDRKRNISKQGETIKEKYGKYYKTLASGKKSSTASYEMEIEYERDESGNSWLVSSLKDF
;
A
#
# COMPACT_ATOMS: atom_id res chain seq x y z
N LYS A 1 -7.56 -100.20 -20.35
CA LYS A 1 -8.01 -99.25 -19.30
C LYS A 1 -6.84 -98.39 -18.82
N GLN A 2 -5.70 -98.97 -18.41
CA GLN A 2 -4.52 -98.21 -17.95
C GLN A 2 -3.88 -97.28 -19.02
N GLU A 3 -3.80 -97.68 -20.29
CA GLU A 3 -3.24 -96.82 -21.35
C GLU A 3 -4.05 -95.53 -21.61
N ALA A 4 -5.38 -95.60 -21.52
CA ALA A 4 -6.24 -94.43 -21.70
C ALA A 4 -6.08 -93.44 -20.53
N GLU A 5 -5.87 -93.96 -19.33
CA GLU A 5 -5.66 -93.18 -18.10
C GLU A 5 -4.30 -92.47 -18.11
N ILE A 6 -3.26 -93.13 -18.65
CA ILE A 6 -1.93 -92.53 -18.84
C ILE A 6 -1.97 -91.42 -19.89
N LEU A 7 -2.69 -91.63 -21.00
CA LEU A 7 -2.82 -90.63 -22.08
C LEU A 7 -3.62 -89.39 -21.66
N GLU A 8 -4.63 -89.58 -20.79
CA GLU A 8 -5.41 -88.50 -20.21
C GLU A 8 -4.62 -87.72 -19.15
N ALA A 9 -3.85 -88.42 -18.30
CA ALA A 9 -2.93 -87.79 -17.36
C ALA A 9 -1.83 -86.98 -18.06
N GLU A 10 -1.29 -87.48 -19.18
CA GLU A 10 -0.29 -86.78 -19.98
C GLU A 10 -0.87 -85.52 -20.64
N ARG A 11 -2.12 -85.59 -21.15
CA ARG A 11 -2.82 -84.43 -21.71
C ARG A 11 -3.07 -83.35 -20.65
N ILE A 12 -3.53 -83.74 -19.46
CA ILE A 12 -3.77 -82.82 -18.33
C ILE A 12 -2.46 -82.17 -17.88
N ALA A 13 -1.37 -82.92 -17.75
CA ALA A 13 -0.07 -82.38 -17.36
C ALA A 13 0.47 -81.37 -18.39
N LYS A 14 0.25 -81.61 -19.68
CA LYS A 14 0.65 -80.69 -20.76
C LYS A 14 -0.16 -79.40 -20.75
N GLU A 15 -1.47 -79.50 -20.55
CA GLU A 15 -2.38 -78.36 -20.46
C GLU A 15 -2.10 -77.51 -19.21
N GLU A 16 -1.78 -78.14 -18.08
CA GLU A 16 -1.42 -77.45 -16.85
C GLU A 16 -0.07 -76.73 -16.96
N ALA A 17 0.92 -77.37 -17.61
CA ALA A 17 2.21 -76.75 -17.91
C ALA A 17 2.05 -75.55 -18.86
N GLU A 18 1.21 -75.66 -19.89
CA GLU A 18 0.92 -74.57 -20.83
C GLU A 18 0.19 -73.40 -20.13
N ARG A 19 -0.82 -73.69 -19.31
CA ARG A 19 -1.53 -72.68 -18.52
C ARG A 19 -0.59 -71.95 -17.55
N LYS A 20 0.34 -72.67 -16.92
CA LYS A 20 1.33 -72.10 -16.00
C LYS A 20 2.32 -71.20 -16.74
N ALA A 21 2.80 -71.63 -17.92
CA ALA A 21 3.67 -70.83 -18.77
C ALA A 21 2.99 -69.55 -19.29
N GLN A 22 1.71 -69.64 -19.71
CA GLN A 22 0.93 -68.46 -20.11
C GLN A 22 0.71 -67.50 -18.94
N GLN A 23 0.42 -68.00 -17.74
CA GLN A 23 0.23 -67.17 -16.55
C GLN A 23 1.54 -66.46 -16.15
N GLU A 24 2.68 -67.13 -16.28
CA GLU A 24 3.99 -66.56 -15.97
C GLU A 24 4.40 -65.50 -17.01
N ALA A 25 4.15 -65.75 -18.30
CA ALA A 25 4.34 -64.77 -19.36
C ALA A 25 3.46 -63.52 -19.16
N TYR A 26 2.18 -63.69 -18.81
CA TYR A 26 1.28 -62.58 -18.50
C TYR A 26 1.73 -61.77 -17.28
N ARG A 27 2.26 -62.42 -16.23
CA ARG A 27 2.82 -61.74 -15.05
C ARG A 27 4.08 -60.96 -15.41
N ALA A 28 4.97 -61.52 -16.22
CA ALA A 28 6.19 -60.86 -16.67
C ALA A 28 5.86 -59.62 -17.53
N GLU A 29 4.92 -59.73 -18.45
CA GLU A 29 4.47 -58.62 -19.29
C GLU A 29 3.85 -57.49 -18.45
N ASN A 30 2.95 -57.81 -17.52
CA ASN A 30 2.35 -56.80 -16.64
C ASN A 30 3.38 -56.14 -15.73
N LYS A 31 4.36 -56.90 -15.23
CA LYS A 31 5.43 -56.33 -14.41
C LYS A 31 6.30 -55.35 -15.21
N ALA A 32 6.63 -55.70 -16.45
CA ALA A 32 7.37 -54.81 -17.35
C ALA A 32 6.59 -53.54 -17.70
N LYS A 33 5.28 -53.65 -17.97
CA LYS A 33 4.41 -52.48 -18.21
C LYS A 33 4.33 -51.56 -17.00
N LEU A 34 4.12 -52.12 -15.80
CA LEU A 34 4.03 -51.36 -14.55
C LEU A 34 5.35 -50.64 -14.23
N GLU A 35 6.49 -51.29 -14.46
CA GLU A 35 7.80 -50.69 -14.22
C GLU A 35 8.11 -49.57 -15.22
N ALA A 36 7.73 -49.75 -16.49
CA ALA A 36 7.82 -48.70 -17.51
C ALA A 36 6.92 -47.50 -17.19
N GLU A 37 5.67 -47.74 -16.76
CA GLU A 37 4.74 -46.69 -16.34
C GLU A 37 5.25 -45.94 -15.11
N ARG A 38 5.76 -46.65 -14.10
CA ARG A 38 6.34 -46.03 -12.91
C ARG A 38 7.54 -45.15 -13.25
N LYS A 39 8.40 -45.59 -14.17
CA LYS A 39 9.55 -44.82 -14.62
C LYS A 39 9.13 -43.55 -15.38
N ALA A 40 8.13 -43.66 -16.24
CA ALA A 40 7.57 -42.51 -16.97
C ALA A 40 6.91 -41.50 -16.01
N GLN A 41 6.18 -41.97 -14.99
CA GLN A 41 5.60 -41.09 -13.97
C GLN A 41 6.68 -40.38 -13.14
N GLN A 42 7.73 -41.09 -12.72
CA GLN A 42 8.84 -40.49 -11.98
C GLN A 42 9.58 -39.42 -12.81
N GLU A 43 9.81 -39.68 -14.09
CA GLU A 43 10.47 -38.71 -14.98
C GLU A 43 9.60 -37.47 -15.22
N ALA A 44 8.28 -37.66 -15.39
CA ALA A 44 7.32 -36.56 -15.47
C ALA A 44 7.27 -35.72 -14.19
N GLU A 45 7.27 -36.36 -13.01
CA GLU A 45 7.27 -35.66 -11.71
C GLU A 45 8.56 -34.86 -11.50
N MET A 46 9.71 -35.40 -11.89
CA MET A 46 11.00 -34.69 -11.82
C MET A 46 11.04 -33.47 -12.74
N LEU A 47 10.54 -33.61 -13.97
CA LEU A 47 10.44 -32.48 -14.92
C LEU A 47 9.48 -31.39 -14.40
N GLU A 48 8.36 -31.79 -13.80
CA GLU A 48 7.43 -30.84 -13.20
C GLU A 48 8.03 -30.14 -11.98
N ALA A 49 8.73 -30.86 -11.11
CA ALA A 49 9.44 -30.29 -9.97
C ALA A 49 10.51 -29.29 -10.42
N GLU A 50 11.27 -29.59 -11.48
CA GLU A 50 12.26 -28.68 -12.05
C GLU A 50 11.59 -27.41 -12.60
N ARG A 51 10.48 -27.55 -13.32
CA ARG A 51 9.72 -26.41 -13.85
C ARG A 51 9.21 -25.52 -12.73
N ILE A 52 8.63 -26.10 -11.68
CA ILE A 52 8.14 -25.37 -10.50
C ILE A 52 9.30 -24.66 -9.79
N ALA A 53 10.46 -25.29 -9.66
CA ALA A 53 11.63 -24.68 -9.04
C ALA A 53 12.14 -23.46 -9.85
N LYS A 54 12.24 -23.58 -11.18
CA LYS A 54 12.61 -22.46 -12.06
C LYS A 54 11.61 -21.31 -11.99
N GLU A 55 10.32 -21.62 -12.04
CA GLU A 55 9.27 -20.59 -11.96
C GLU A 55 9.28 -19.87 -10.61
N LYS A 56 9.47 -20.60 -9.50
CA LYS A 56 9.61 -19.98 -8.17
C LYS A 56 10.83 -19.07 -8.08
N ALA A 57 11.97 -19.50 -8.63
CA ALA A 57 13.19 -18.68 -8.66
C ALA A 57 12.99 -17.41 -9.49
N GLU A 58 12.36 -17.51 -10.66
CA GLU A 58 12.07 -16.36 -11.52
C GLU A 58 11.09 -15.39 -10.86
N ARG A 59 10.00 -15.90 -10.27
CA ARG A 59 9.03 -15.06 -9.54
C ARG A 59 9.70 -14.34 -8.37
N LYS A 60 10.58 -15.02 -7.62
CA LYS A 60 11.31 -14.41 -6.51
C LYS A 60 12.25 -13.31 -7.01
N ALA A 61 13.00 -13.55 -8.09
CA ALA A 61 13.89 -12.54 -8.67
C ALA A 61 13.13 -11.31 -9.19
N LYS A 62 11.96 -11.50 -9.82
CA LYS A 62 11.09 -10.40 -10.25
C LYS A 62 10.57 -9.59 -9.08
N LEU A 63 10.09 -10.25 -8.03
CA LEU A 63 9.61 -9.59 -6.82
C LEU A 63 10.72 -8.80 -6.12
N GLU A 64 11.92 -9.36 -6.01
CA GLU A 64 13.07 -8.65 -5.43
C GLU A 64 13.45 -7.40 -6.25
N ALA A 65 13.44 -7.51 -7.58
CA ALA A 65 13.68 -6.36 -8.46
C ALA A 65 12.60 -5.28 -8.33
N GLU A 66 11.32 -5.67 -8.21
CA GLU A 66 10.20 -4.75 -8.02
C GLU A 66 10.29 -4.02 -6.66
N ILE A 67 10.64 -4.74 -5.59
CA ILE A 67 10.84 -4.14 -4.26
C ILE A 67 11.99 -3.14 -4.29
N LEU A 68 13.11 -3.48 -4.93
CA LEU A 68 14.27 -2.60 -5.01
C LEU A 68 13.95 -1.32 -5.80
N GLU A 69 13.18 -1.44 -6.87
CA GLU A 69 12.73 -0.29 -7.66
C GLU A 69 11.73 0.58 -6.87
N ALA A 70 10.77 -0.04 -6.17
CA ALA A 70 9.85 0.68 -5.29
C ALA A 70 10.61 1.43 -4.17
N GLU A 71 11.64 0.82 -3.59
CA GLU A 71 12.50 1.46 -2.59
C GLU A 71 13.27 2.66 -3.17
N ARG A 72 13.79 2.53 -4.41
CA ARG A 72 14.48 3.62 -5.11
C ARG A 72 13.53 4.80 -5.36
N ILE A 73 12.33 4.53 -5.88
CA ILE A 73 11.31 5.55 -6.12
C ILE A 73 10.90 6.23 -4.81
N ALA A 74 10.68 5.47 -3.74
CA ALA A 74 10.32 6.03 -2.44
C ALA A 74 11.43 6.94 -1.88
N LYS A 75 12.71 6.57 -2.04
CA LYS A 75 13.85 7.42 -1.65
C LYS A 75 13.92 8.70 -2.47
N GLU A 76 13.78 8.60 -3.79
CA GLU A 76 13.81 9.76 -4.69
C GLU A 76 12.64 10.71 -4.42
N GLU A 77 11.44 10.19 -4.18
CA GLU A 77 10.27 11.00 -3.82
C GLU A 77 10.45 11.67 -2.46
N ALA A 78 10.97 10.96 -1.45
CA ALA A 78 11.27 11.53 -0.15
C ALA A 78 12.33 12.66 -0.25
N GLU A 79 13.37 12.47 -1.06
CA GLU A 79 14.38 13.49 -1.31
C GLU A 79 13.79 14.72 -2.02
N ARG A 80 12.95 14.51 -3.03
CA ARG A 80 12.24 15.59 -3.74
C ARG A 80 11.36 16.40 -2.78
N ILE A 81 10.56 15.72 -1.95
CA ILE A 81 9.68 16.38 -0.96
C ILE A 81 10.52 17.17 0.04
N ALA A 82 11.60 16.59 0.57
CA ALA A 82 12.48 17.26 1.52
C ALA A 82 13.13 18.52 0.91
N LYS A 83 13.53 18.46 -0.37
CA LYS A 83 14.08 19.60 -1.09
C LYS A 83 13.04 20.69 -1.31
N GLU A 84 11.83 20.33 -1.75
CA GLU A 84 10.72 21.27 -1.94
C GLU A 84 10.31 21.95 -0.62
N GLU A 85 10.24 21.18 0.48
CA GLU A 85 9.98 21.74 1.81
C GLU A 85 11.08 22.70 2.27
N ALA A 86 12.35 22.39 1.98
CA ALA A 86 13.48 23.25 2.29
C ALA A 86 13.44 24.55 1.48
N GLU A 87 13.22 24.48 0.17
CA GLU A 87 13.07 25.65 -0.71
C GLU A 87 11.88 26.51 -0.29
N ARG A 88 10.76 25.87 0.06
CA ARG A 88 9.58 26.57 0.60
C ARG A 88 9.90 27.23 1.93
N PHE A 89 10.63 26.57 2.83
CA PHE A 89 11.02 27.15 4.12
C PHE A 89 11.95 28.36 3.94
N GLU A 90 12.92 28.28 3.03
CA GLU A 90 13.80 29.41 2.69
C GLU A 90 13.02 30.57 2.08
N PHE A 91 12.12 30.29 1.13
CA PHE A 91 11.24 31.30 0.54
C PHE A 91 10.39 32.01 1.61
N LEU A 92 9.75 31.26 2.49
CA LEU A 92 8.95 31.82 3.59
C LEU A 92 9.81 32.63 4.57
N THR A 93 11.02 32.16 4.86
CA THR A 93 11.95 32.87 5.75
C THR A 93 12.41 34.18 5.13
N SER A 94 12.70 34.19 3.82
CA SER A 94 13.10 35.38 3.07
C SER A 94 11.96 36.39 2.97
N LYS A 95 10.74 35.94 2.67
CA LYS A 95 9.60 36.82 2.42
C LYS A 95 8.90 37.33 3.69
N TYR A 96 8.69 36.47 4.68
CA TYR A 96 7.90 36.77 5.87
C TYR A 96 8.68 36.64 7.19
N GLY A 97 9.96 36.28 7.12
CA GLY A 97 10.83 36.14 8.28
C GLY A 97 10.77 34.76 8.95
N ARG A 98 11.75 34.52 9.82
CA ARG A 98 11.97 33.23 10.50
C ARG A 98 10.81 32.81 11.43
N ALA A 99 10.10 33.78 12.01
CA ALA A 99 8.97 33.52 12.89
C ALA A 99 7.81 32.84 12.13
N VAL A 100 7.48 33.36 10.94
CA VAL A 100 6.41 32.83 10.10
C VAL A 100 6.79 31.46 9.53
N SER A 101 8.01 31.29 9.02
CA SER A 101 8.46 30.00 8.47
C SER A 101 8.55 28.91 9.54
N GLY A 102 9.03 29.24 10.76
CA GLY A 102 9.08 28.32 11.89
C GLY A 102 7.68 27.91 12.39
N ALA A 103 6.76 28.87 12.49
CA ALA A 103 5.38 28.60 12.86
C ALA A 103 4.69 27.72 11.81
N TYR A 104 4.89 28.03 10.52
CA TYR A 104 4.36 27.25 9.41
C TYR A 104 4.83 25.79 9.45
N LYS A 105 6.13 25.55 9.65
CA LYS A 105 6.69 24.20 9.82
C LYS A 105 6.07 23.44 11.01
N SER A 106 5.69 24.18 12.06
CA SER A 106 5.05 23.62 13.26
C SER A 106 3.52 23.54 13.15
N LYS A 107 2.93 23.90 12.00
CA LYS A 107 1.48 24.01 11.79
C LYS A 107 0.80 24.95 12.82
N LEU A 108 1.48 26.03 13.16
CA LEU A 108 1.02 27.09 14.05
C LEU A 108 0.86 28.40 13.27
N VAL A 109 -0.02 29.28 13.76
CA VAL A 109 -0.22 30.62 13.22
C VAL A 109 0.68 31.60 13.95
N ALA A 110 1.32 32.51 13.23
CA ALA A 110 2.13 33.59 13.79
C ALA A 110 1.78 34.94 13.17
N ILE A 111 2.12 36.02 13.88
CA ILE A 111 2.00 37.39 13.39
C ILE A 111 2.83 37.55 12.10
N GLY A 112 2.29 38.27 11.12
CA GLY A 112 2.90 38.45 9.81
C GLY A 112 2.68 37.28 8.84
N MET A 113 2.02 36.20 9.27
CA MET A 113 1.68 35.09 8.39
C MET A 113 0.60 35.53 7.39
N PRO A 114 0.74 35.27 6.08
CA PRO A 114 -0.32 35.55 5.13
C PRO A 114 -1.52 34.62 5.34
N ILE A 115 -2.72 35.14 5.08
CA ILE A 115 -3.99 34.40 5.18
C ILE A 115 -3.97 33.07 4.41
N SER A 116 -3.28 33.00 3.27
CA SER A 116 -3.16 31.77 2.49
C SER A 116 -2.45 30.64 3.23
N LEU A 117 -1.41 30.95 4.01
CA LEU A 117 -0.71 29.96 4.83
C LEU A 117 -1.53 29.59 6.06
N VAL A 118 -2.28 30.54 6.63
CA VAL A 118 -3.22 30.25 7.71
C VAL A 118 -4.31 29.30 7.23
N GLU A 119 -4.86 29.52 6.04
CA GLU A 119 -5.88 28.65 5.43
C GLU A 119 -5.34 27.25 5.14
N GLU A 120 -4.07 27.11 4.78
CA GLU A 120 -3.43 25.80 4.61
C GLU A 120 -3.27 25.03 5.93
N ILE A 121 -3.01 25.74 7.04
CA ILE A 121 -2.85 25.14 8.37
C ILE A 121 -4.20 24.84 9.03
N LYS A 122 -5.15 25.79 8.96
CA LYS A 122 -6.39 25.80 9.75
C LYS A 122 -7.65 25.57 8.92
N GLY A 123 -7.54 25.50 7.59
CA GLY A 123 -8.68 25.47 6.69
C GLY A 123 -9.29 26.86 6.48
N GLN A 124 -10.39 26.91 5.74
CA GLN A 124 -11.07 28.18 5.43
C GLN A 124 -11.62 28.84 6.70
N GLY A 125 -11.42 30.16 6.78
CA GLY A 125 -11.98 30.95 7.86
C GLY A 125 -13.50 31.08 7.78
N HIS A 126 -14.10 31.31 8.94
CA HIS A 126 -15.53 31.52 9.11
C HIS A 126 -15.83 32.95 9.59
N ASP A 127 -17.09 33.37 9.41
CA ASP A 127 -17.60 34.66 9.86
C ASP A 127 -16.73 35.87 9.42
N ARG A 128 -16.18 35.84 8.17
CA ARG A 128 -15.32 36.90 7.63
C ARG A 128 -16.00 38.28 7.72
N LYS A 129 -15.39 39.19 8.48
CA LYS A 129 -15.82 40.59 8.61
C LYS A 129 -14.71 41.51 8.15
N ARG A 130 -14.99 42.34 7.15
CA ARG A 130 -14.06 43.37 6.66
C ARG A 130 -14.45 44.72 7.23
N ASN A 131 -13.50 45.42 7.82
CA ASN A 131 -13.65 46.79 8.29
C ASN A 131 -12.77 47.72 7.45
N ILE A 132 -13.35 48.82 6.99
CA ILE A 132 -12.66 49.81 6.17
C ILE A 132 -12.69 51.13 6.94
N SER A 133 -11.53 51.69 7.20
CA SER A 133 -11.38 52.94 7.94
C SER A 133 -10.41 53.88 7.23
N LYS A 134 -10.32 55.14 7.69
CA LYS A 134 -9.31 56.10 7.20
C LYS A 134 -7.87 55.66 7.51
N GLN A 135 -7.70 54.77 8.49
CA GLN A 135 -6.39 54.29 8.97
C GLN A 135 -5.94 53.02 8.27
N GLY A 136 -6.82 52.39 7.48
CA GLY A 136 -6.54 51.14 6.78
C GLY A 136 -7.74 50.21 6.72
N GLU A 137 -7.52 49.04 6.12
CA GLU A 137 -8.49 47.96 6.04
C GLU A 137 -8.05 46.78 6.90
N THR A 138 -9.00 46.21 7.64
CA THR A 138 -8.77 44.99 8.42
C THR A 138 -9.81 43.92 8.08
N ILE A 139 -9.40 42.66 8.21
CA ILE A 139 -10.30 41.50 8.13
C ILE A 139 -10.23 40.73 9.44
N LYS A 140 -11.38 40.30 9.95
CA LYS A 140 -11.50 39.43 11.10
C LYS A 140 -12.17 38.12 10.70
N GLU A 141 -11.54 37.00 11.04
CA GLU A 141 -12.04 35.64 10.73
C GLU A 141 -11.86 34.71 11.91
N LYS A 142 -12.73 33.70 12.00
CA LYS A 142 -12.66 32.66 13.02
C LYS A 142 -12.26 31.32 12.42
N TYR A 143 -11.47 30.54 13.16
CA TYR A 143 -10.94 29.26 12.74
C TYR A 143 -11.20 28.16 13.77
N GLY A 144 -11.07 26.89 13.35
CA GLY A 144 -11.28 25.72 14.21
C GLY A 144 -12.74 25.60 14.66
N LYS A 145 -13.68 25.55 13.72
CA LYS A 145 -15.10 25.44 14.04
C LYS A 145 -15.42 24.08 14.66
N TYR A 146 -16.02 24.08 15.84
CA TYR A 146 -16.47 22.87 16.53
C TYR A 146 -17.84 23.06 17.19
N TYR A 147 -18.49 21.95 17.52
CA TYR A 147 -19.76 21.95 18.26
C TYR A 147 -19.55 21.30 19.63
N LYS A 148 -19.80 22.08 20.68
CA LYS A 148 -19.67 21.64 22.08
C LYS A 148 -20.62 20.46 22.36
N THR A 149 -20.17 19.51 23.16
CA THR A 149 -21.05 18.46 23.68
C THR A 149 -21.80 19.00 24.89
N LEU A 150 -23.13 19.01 24.83
CA LEU A 150 -23.99 19.42 25.93
C LEU A 150 -24.06 18.32 26.99
N ALA A 151 -24.50 18.67 28.21
CA ALA A 151 -24.70 17.69 29.28
C ALA A 151 -25.67 16.56 28.89
N SER A 152 -26.56 16.80 27.93
CA SER A 152 -27.47 15.82 27.34
C SER A 152 -26.80 14.83 26.35
N GLY A 153 -25.49 14.93 26.14
CA GLY A 153 -24.73 14.15 25.15
C GLY A 153 -24.91 14.60 23.69
N LYS A 154 -25.89 15.47 23.42
CA LYS A 154 -26.11 16.07 22.09
C LYS A 154 -25.09 17.17 21.81
N LYS A 155 -24.81 17.42 20.54
CA LYS A 155 -24.01 18.56 20.11
C LYS A 155 -24.83 19.86 20.20
N SER A 156 -24.17 20.95 20.58
CA SER A 156 -24.71 22.30 20.52
C SER A 156 -25.12 22.64 19.10
N SER A 157 -26.22 23.35 18.92
CA SER A 157 -26.62 23.92 17.63
C SER A 157 -25.77 25.12 17.24
N THR A 158 -25.27 25.87 18.22
CA THR A 158 -24.37 27.00 18.01
C THR A 158 -22.93 26.51 17.87
N ALA A 159 -22.28 26.94 16.80
CA ALA A 159 -20.87 26.68 16.56
C ALA A 159 -19.98 27.47 17.51
N SER A 160 -18.94 26.83 18.02
CA SER A 160 -17.83 27.43 18.73
C SER A 160 -16.60 27.42 17.83
N TYR A 161 -15.61 28.23 18.16
CA TYR A 161 -14.39 28.40 17.39
C TYR A 161 -13.20 28.30 18.34
N GLU A 162 -12.07 27.83 17.83
CA GLU A 162 -10.83 27.73 18.61
C GLU A 162 -10.05 29.05 18.59
N MET A 163 -10.17 29.82 17.51
CA MET A 163 -9.37 31.02 17.30
C MET A 163 -10.14 32.10 16.53
N GLU A 164 -9.82 33.36 16.79
CA GLU A 164 -10.15 34.52 15.97
C GLU A 164 -8.85 35.22 15.57
N ILE A 165 -8.74 35.56 14.29
CA ILE A 165 -7.57 36.20 13.71
C ILE A 165 -8.01 37.50 13.05
N GLU A 166 -7.23 38.55 13.28
CA GLU A 166 -7.32 39.80 12.55
C GLU A 166 -6.16 39.91 11.58
N TYR A 167 -6.46 40.40 10.38
CA TYR A 167 -5.53 40.60 9.29
C TYR A 167 -5.51 42.06 8.87
N GLU A 168 -4.34 42.52 8.49
CA GLU A 168 -4.09 43.82 7.86
C GLU A 168 -3.48 43.62 6.48
N ARG A 169 -3.68 44.59 5.59
CA ARG A 169 -3.00 44.57 4.29
C ARG A 169 -1.51 44.82 4.48
N ASP A 170 -0.71 44.08 3.72
CA ASP A 170 0.71 44.39 3.58
C ASP A 170 0.91 45.75 2.88
N GLU A 171 2.12 46.31 3.03
CA GLU A 171 2.49 47.60 2.43
C GLU A 171 2.36 47.60 0.90
N SER A 172 2.46 46.41 0.28
CA SER A 172 2.29 46.22 -1.16
C SER A 172 0.82 46.10 -1.59
N GLY A 173 -0.12 45.96 -0.65
CA GLY A 173 -1.55 45.75 -0.89
C GLY A 173 -1.93 44.40 -1.53
N ASN A 174 -0.97 43.48 -1.65
CA ASN A 174 -1.09 42.22 -2.36
C ASN A 174 -1.42 41.04 -1.44
N SER A 175 -1.32 41.20 -0.11
CA SER A 175 -1.54 40.11 0.83
C SER A 175 -2.15 40.60 2.15
N TRP A 176 -2.95 39.73 2.78
CA TRP A 176 -3.50 39.95 4.12
C TRP A 176 -2.62 39.20 5.12
N LEU A 177 -1.98 39.92 6.02
CA LEU A 177 -1.06 39.38 7.02
C LEU A 177 -1.71 39.40 8.39
N VAL A 178 -1.47 38.36 9.18
CA VAL A 178 -1.96 38.28 10.57
C VAL A 178 -1.42 39.46 11.37
N SER A 179 -2.30 40.34 11.84
CA SER A 179 -1.96 41.44 12.73
C SER A 179 -2.22 41.08 14.20
N SER A 180 -3.26 40.28 14.46
CA SER A 180 -3.61 39.82 15.81
C SER A 180 -4.23 38.44 15.78
N LEU A 181 -4.04 37.67 16.86
CA LEU A 181 -4.60 36.35 17.06
C LEU A 181 -5.13 36.21 18.48
N LYS A 182 -6.27 35.53 18.61
CA LYS A 182 -6.95 35.29 19.88
C LYS A 182 -7.48 33.87 19.94
N ASP A 183 -6.98 33.09 20.89
CA ASP A 183 -7.52 31.77 21.20
C ASP A 183 -8.77 31.88 22.10
N PHE A 184 -9.71 30.94 21.97
CA PHE A 184 -11.00 30.90 22.69
C PHE A 184 -11.14 29.76 23.70
#